data_AF-A0A374NW01-F1
#
_entry.id   AF-A0A374NW01-F1
#
_cell.length_a   1.000
_cell.length_b   1.000
_cell.length_c   1.000
_cell.angle_alpha   90.00
_cell.angle_beta   90.00
_cell.angle_gamma   90.00
#
_symmetry.space_group_name_H-M   'P 1'
#
loop_
_entity.id
_entity.type
_entity.pdbx_description
1 polymer ?
#
loop_
_entity_poly.entity_id
_entity_poly.type
_entity_poly.pdbx_seq_one_letter_code
_entity_poly.pdbx_strand_id
1 'polypeptide(L)'
;MAFFDTLKQNLMTASQVTMDKAKNTAEILKLKDQIRQDKREIRSATYKIGEIYRELHSENYEEAYEDCFQRIERLEQAIEWKEDALKNLKQED
;
A
#
# COMPACT_ATOMS: atom_id res chain seq x y z
N MET A 1 5.86 -57.79 -13.83
CA MET A 1 6.26 -56.38 -14.08
C MET A 1 5.19 -55.37 -13.64
N ALA A 2 3.89 -55.71 -13.70
CA ALA A 2 2.79 -54.79 -13.38
C ALA A 2 2.87 -54.03 -12.03
N PHE A 3 3.34 -54.66 -10.93
CA PHE A 3 3.39 -53.99 -9.62
C PHE A 3 4.36 -52.80 -9.56
N PHE A 4 5.56 -52.95 -10.14
CA PHE A 4 6.54 -51.87 -10.21
C PHE A 4 6.10 -50.76 -11.17
N ASP A 5 5.42 -51.13 -12.26
CA ASP A 5 4.88 -50.16 -13.23
C ASP A 5 3.74 -49.33 -12.61
N THR A 6 2.83 -49.96 -11.85
CA THR A 6 1.76 -49.25 -11.14
C THR A 6 2.30 -48.35 -10.04
N LEU A 7 3.32 -48.78 -9.28
CA LEU A 7 3.98 -47.94 -8.28
C LEU A 7 4.66 -46.72 -8.92
N LYS A 8 5.37 -46.92 -10.04
CA LYS A 8 6.01 -45.82 -10.78
C LYS A 8 5.00 -44.84 -11.35
N GLN A 9 3.88 -45.34 -11.88
CA GLN A 9 2.80 -44.52 -12.41
C GLN A 9 2.10 -43.71 -11.30
N ASN A 10 1.82 -44.32 -10.14
CA ASN A 10 1.25 -43.63 -8.99
C ASN A 10 2.21 -42.57 -8.42
N LEU A 11 3.50 -42.87 -8.34
CA LEU A 11 4.54 -41.92 -7.92
C LEU A 11 4.64 -40.73 -8.87
N MET A 12 4.66 -40.98 -10.19
CA MET A 12 4.68 -39.92 -11.21
C MET A 12 3.42 -39.06 -11.13
N THR A 13 2.24 -39.67 -10.98
CA THR A 13 0.97 -38.94 -10.87
C THR A 13 0.92 -38.08 -9.61
N ALA A 14 1.36 -38.61 -8.46
CA ALA A 14 1.47 -37.85 -7.22
C ALA A 14 2.49 -36.70 -7.33
N SER A 15 3.62 -36.90 -8.02
CA SER A 15 4.62 -35.84 -8.25
C SER A 15 4.08 -34.72 -9.16
N GLN A 16 3.33 -35.07 -10.21
CA GLN A 16 2.75 -34.12 -11.14
C GLN A 16 1.66 -33.29 -10.46
N VAL A 17 0.75 -33.92 -9.72
CA VAL A 17 -0.30 -33.23 -8.93
C VAL A 17 0.30 -32.30 -7.87
N THR A 18 1.40 -32.71 -7.23
CA THR A 18 2.09 -31.86 -6.25
C THR A 18 2.76 -30.67 -6.92
N MET A 19 3.36 -30.86 -8.11
CA MET A 19 3.98 -29.80 -8.90
C MET A 19 2.95 -28.79 -9.41
N ASP A 20 1.78 -29.24 -9.88
CA ASP A 20 0.70 -28.36 -10.34
C ASP A 20 0.12 -27.53 -9.17
N LYS A 21 -0.04 -28.12 -7.98
CA LYS A 21 -0.44 -27.38 -6.77
C LYS A 21 0.60 -26.34 -6.36
N ALA A 22 1.89 -26.67 -6.44
CA ALA A 22 2.96 -25.74 -6.12
C ALA A 22 3.01 -24.56 -7.11
N LYS A 23 2.85 -24.84 -8.42
CA LYS A 23 2.76 -23.81 -9.46
C LYS A 23 1.56 -22.89 -9.24
N ASN A 24 0.39 -23.45 -8.99
CA ASN A 24 -0.82 -22.66 -8.67
C ASN A 24 -0.63 -21.80 -7.42
N THR A 25 0.04 -22.33 -6.39
CA THR A 25 0.35 -21.57 -5.17
C THR A 25 1.31 -20.41 -5.46
N ALA A 26 2.35 -20.64 -6.27
CA ALA A 26 3.28 -19.60 -6.68
C ALA A 26 2.61 -18.49 -7.50
N GLU A 27 1.72 -18.86 -8.43
CA GLU A 27 0.93 -17.89 -9.21
C GLU A 27 0.00 -17.06 -8.32
N ILE A 28 -0.67 -17.69 -7.33
CA ILE A 28 -1.50 -16.98 -6.34
C ILE A 28 -0.66 -16.00 -5.53
N LEU A 29 0.53 -16.40 -5.07
CA LEU A 29 1.41 -15.52 -4.30
C LEU A 29 1.90 -14.34 -5.14
N LYS A 30 2.27 -14.58 -6.41
CA LYS A 30 2.66 -13.53 -7.35
C LYS A 30 1.54 -12.52 -7.57
N LEU A 31 0.32 -12.99 -7.84
CA LEU A 31 -0.85 -12.12 -8.02
C LEU A 31 -1.15 -11.31 -6.75
N LYS A 32 -1.05 -11.92 -5.57
CA LYS A 32 -1.23 -11.20 -4.29
C LYS A 32 -0.19 -10.10 -4.10
N ASP A 33 1.05 -10.34 -4.49
CA ASP A 33 2.11 -9.33 -4.38
C ASP A 33 1.90 -8.18 -5.37
N GLN A 34 1.54 -8.48 -6.62
CA GLN A 34 1.16 -7.48 -7.63
C GLN A 34 -0.01 -6.62 -7.14
N ILE A 35 -1.08 -7.24 -6.63
CA ILE A 35 -2.22 -6.50 -6.05
C ILE A 35 -1.77 -5.59 -4.89
N ARG A 36 -0.83 -6.02 -4.05
CA ARG A 36 -0.29 -5.18 -2.97
C ARG A 36 0.50 -4.00 -3.52
N GLN A 37 1.28 -4.20 -4.57
CA GLN A 37 2.01 -3.16 -5.26
C GLN A 37 1.06 -2.15 -5.90
N ASP A 38 0.09 -2.60 -6.69
CA ASP A 38 -0.90 -1.75 -7.34
C ASP A 38 -1.66 -0.89 -6.31
N LYS A 39 -2.05 -1.49 -5.17
CA LYS A 39 -2.68 -0.75 -4.06
C LYS A 39 -1.76 0.31 -3.46
N ARG A 40 -0.45 0.09 -3.39
CA ARG A 40 0.52 1.12 -2.95
C ARG A 40 0.62 2.25 -3.97
N GLU A 41 0.71 1.90 -5.24
CA GLU A 41 0.79 2.88 -6.34
C GLU A 41 -0.46 3.75 -6.43
N ILE A 42 -1.65 3.16 -6.32
CA ILE A 42 -2.91 3.90 -6.25
C ILE A 42 -2.90 4.91 -5.10
N ARG A 43 -2.51 4.49 -3.88
CA ARG A 43 -2.43 5.42 -2.74
C ARG A 43 -1.45 6.56 -2.99
N SER A 44 -0.29 6.25 -3.55
CA SER A 44 0.73 7.26 -3.87
C SER A 44 0.23 8.26 -4.92
N ALA A 45 -0.43 7.77 -5.97
CA ALA A 45 -0.98 8.62 -7.02
C ALA A 45 -2.11 9.51 -6.48
N THR A 46 -3.03 8.95 -5.68
CA THR A 46 -4.10 9.73 -5.05
C THR A 46 -3.55 10.80 -4.11
N TYR A 47 -2.52 10.48 -3.31
CA TYR A 47 -1.85 11.47 -2.47
C TYR A 47 -1.25 12.60 -3.34
N LYS A 48 -0.55 12.24 -4.42
CA LYS A 48 0.07 13.24 -5.30
C LYS A 48 -0.94 14.14 -6.00
N ILE A 49 -2.09 13.59 -6.38
CA ILE A 49 -3.22 14.39 -6.90
C ILE A 49 -3.67 15.41 -5.86
N GLY A 50 -3.85 14.99 -4.61
CA GLY A 50 -4.22 15.88 -3.51
C GLY A 50 -3.19 16.99 -3.26
N GLU A 51 -1.89 16.67 -3.29
CA GLU A 51 -0.82 17.68 -3.19
C GLU A 51 -0.91 18.71 -4.31
N ILE A 52 -0.95 18.26 -5.57
CA ILE A 52 -1.02 19.15 -6.74
C ILE A 52 -2.27 20.01 -6.68
N TYR A 53 -3.42 19.41 -6.35
CA TYR A 53 -4.67 20.15 -6.24
C TYR A 53 -4.59 21.23 -5.16
N ARG A 54 -4.05 20.90 -3.98
CA ARG A 54 -3.85 21.87 -2.90
C ARG A 54 -2.94 23.02 -3.33
N GLU A 55 -1.83 22.73 -4.01
CA GLU A 55 -0.90 23.74 -4.50
C GLU A 55 -1.58 24.70 -5.50
N LEU A 56 -2.41 24.18 -6.40
CA LEU A 56 -3.05 24.97 -7.45
C LEU A 56 -4.32 25.71 -7.00
N HIS A 57 -5.04 25.19 -6.00
CA HIS A 57 -6.38 25.66 -5.60
C HIS A 57 -6.46 26.12 -4.14
N SER A 58 -5.32 26.40 -3.50
CA SER A 58 -5.27 26.80 -2.08
C SER A 58 -6.18 27.98 -1.71
N GLU A 59 -6.41 28.91 -2.65
CA GLU A 59 -7.23 30.11 -2.42
C GLU A 59 -8.65 30.00 -3.02
N ASN A 60 -8.94 28.96 -3.81
CA ASN A 60 -10.21 28.81 -4.51
C ASN A 60 -10.48 27.33 -4.87
N TYR A 61 -10.68 26.54 -3.82
CA TYR A 61 -11.10 25.14 -3.93
C TYR A 61 -12.63 25.03 -3.88
N GLU A 62 -13.18 23.93 -4.41
CA GLU A 62 -14.63 23.73 -4.35
C GLU A 62 -15.11 23.38 -2.93
N GLU A 63 -16.35 23.76 -2.59
CA GLU A 63 -16.98 23.52 -1.26
C GLU A 63 -16.88 22.06 -0.80
N ALA A 64 -16.89 21.09 -1.73
CA ALA A 64 -16.72 19.68 -1.44
C ALA A 64 -15.40 19.34 -0.72
N TYR A 65 -14.39 20.21 -0.81
CA TYR A 65 -13.08 20.04 -0.17
C TYR A 65 -12.90 20.91 1.09
N GLU A 66 -13.88 21.74 1.46
CA GLU A 66 -13.79 22.68 2.59
C GLU A 66 -13.33 22.01 3.89
N ASP A 67 -13.99 20.91 4.29
CA ASP A 67 -13.63 20.15 5.49
C ASP A 67 -12.17 19.65 5.47
N CYS A 68 -11.67 19.28 4.30
CA CYS A 68 -10.30 18.81 4.12
C CYS A 68 -9.31 19.96 4.29
N PHE A 69 -9.55 21.11 3.65
CA PHE A 69 -8.67 22.29 3.76
C PHE A 69 -8.67 22.85 5.19
N GLN A 70 -9.84 23.03 5.81
CA GLN A 70 -9.93 23.49 7.20
C GLN A 70 -9.25 22.54 8.19
N ARG A 71 -9.29 21.23 7.93
CA ARG A 71 -8.58 20.26 8.76
C ARG A 71 -7.06 20.40 8.59
N ILE A 72 -6.57 20.58 7.36
CA ILE A 72 -5.15 20.77 7.09
C ILE A 72 -4.65 22.04 7.77
N GLU A 73 -5.34 23.17 7.59
CA GLU A 73 -4.95 24.45 8.19
C GLU A 73 -4.85 24.37 9.72
N ARG A 74 -5.86 23.78 10.38
CA ARG A 74 -5.84 23.55 11.83
C ARG A 74 -4.64 22.71 12.28
N LEU A 75 -4.26 21.70 11.49
CA LEU A 75 -3.11 20.85 11.81
C LEU A 75 -1.80 21.60 11.59
N GLU A 76 -1.68 22.41 10.55
CA GLU A 76 -0.49 23.24 10.27
C GLU A 76 -0.27 24.25 11.39
N GLN A 77 -1.29 24.99 11.81
CA GLN A 77 -1.23 25.89 12.98
C GLN A 77 -0.85 25.13 14.26
N ALA A 78 -1.40 23.93 14.45
CA ALA A 78 -1.07 23.10 15.61
C ALA A 78 0.36 22.54 15.54
N ILE A 79 0.96 22.37 14.37
CA ILE A 79 2.37 22.00 14.21
C ILE A 79 3.24 23.19 14.55
N GLU A 80 2.97 24.36 13.97
CA GLU A 80 3.70 25.61 14.23
C GLU A 80 3.76 25.92 15.74
N TRP A 81 2.62 25.86 16.42
CA TRP A 81 2.57 26.05 17.87
C TRP A 81 3.43 25.04 18.64
N LYS A 82 3.42 23.76 18.25
CA LYS A 82 4.24 22.72 18.90
C LYS A 82 5.73 22.93 18.65
N GLU A 83 6.10 23.33 17.43
CA GLU A 83 7.48 23.61 17.08
C GLU A 83 8.04 24.80 17.85
N ASP A 84 7.24 25.87 18.01
CA ASP A 84 7.64 27.03 18.80
C ASP A 84 7.73 26.72 20.30
N ALA A 85 6.78 25.96 20.84
CA ALA A 85 6.87 25.46 22.21
C ALA A 85 8.15 24.63 22.43
N LEU A 86 8.51 23.76 21.48
CA LEU A 86 9.75 22.97 21.52
C LEU A 86 11.01 23.84 21.45
N LYS A 87 11.01 24.93 20.66
CA LYS A 87 12.15 25.87 20.60
C LYS A 87 12.34 26.58 21.93
N ASN A 88 11.26 27.06 22.54
CA ASN A 88 11.32 27.78 23.81
C ASN A 88 11.86 26.91 24.95
N LEU A 89 11.44 25.64 25.02
CA LEU A 89 11.96 24.68 26.02
C LEU A 89 13.47 24.41 25.86
N LYS A 90 13.99 24.42 24.63
CA LYS A 90 15.43 24.20 24.36
C LYS A 90 16.31 25.43 24.62
N GLN A 91 15.72 26.61 24.80
CA GLN A 91 16.45 27.84 25.09
C GLN A 91 16.60 28.08 26.61
N GLU A 92 15.85 27.34 27.43
CA GLU A 92 15.89 27.40 28.90
C GLU A 92 16.85 26.39 29.54
N ASP A 93 17.48 25.51 28.74
CA ASP A 93 18.59 24.60 29.12
C ASP A 93 19.97 25.19 28.75
#